data_AF-A0A383F6L6-F1
#
_entry.id   AF-A0A383F6L6-F1
#
_cell.length_a   1.000
_cell.length_b   1.000
_cell.length_c   1.000
_cell.angle_alpha   90.00
_cell.angle_beta   90.00
_cell.angle_gamma   90.00
#
_symmetry.space_group_name_H-M   'P 1'
#
loop_
_entity.id
_entity.type
_entity.pdbx_description
1 polymer ?
#
loop_
_entity_poly.entity_id
_entity_poly.type
_entity_poly.pdbx_seq_one_letter_code
_entity_poly.pdbx_strand_id
1 'polypeptide(L)'
;KYVDDRGYVKFQQLGGWLDQALIGQRWHILTKKGKIIGVSGIKTPHVMSVEEKKKIIKSDDVFIDVGAENKKDAETRLGIFPGDPIAPVSQFEFLGDNGLYIGKAWDDRIGLAVMTEVARSLKSTVIQNKVFLVSTVQEEVGLRGAGTSSFAIDPDIGINIESGVAGDYPGISKNESQEQIGCGPTIFLHDSMMLPNLKLRDLAISIAKELQMDIQFNVLKGYGEDGA
;
A
#
# COMPACT_ATOMS: atom_id res chain seq x y z
N LYS A 1 0.99 -14.11 14.07
CA LYS A 1 1.42 -15.53 14.22
C LYS A 1 1.02 -16.05 15.60
N TYR A 2 1.65 -15.61 16.70
CA TYR A 2 1.35 -16.06 18.06
C TYR A 2 1.80 -15.00 19.09
N VAL A 3 1.42 -15.21 20.36
CA VAL A 3 1.96 -14.46 21.51
C VAL A 3 2.96 -15.35 22.25
N ASP A 4 4.17 -14.85 22.51
CA ASP A 4 5.20 -15.58 23.26
C ASP A 4 4.86 -15.65 24.76
N ASP A 5 5.58 -16.48 25.53
CA ASP A 5 5.28 -16.68 26.96
C ASP A 5 5.39 -15.40 27.79
N ARG A 6 6.15 -14.41 27.30
CA ARG A 6 6.35 -13.10 27.93
C ARG A 6 5.32 -12.05 27.47
N GLY A 7 4.36 -12.42 26.63
CA GLY A 7 3.28 -11.53 26.18
C GLY A 7 3.59 -10.71 24.92
N TYR A 8 4.74 -10.95 24.27
CA TYR A 8 5.08 -10.25 23.03
C TYR A 8 4.42 -10.89 21.81
N VAL A 9 3.94 -10.05 20.89
CA VAL A 9 3.27 -10.51 19.67
C VAL A 9 4.29 -10.75 18.56
N LYS A 10 4.25 -11.95 17.98
CA LYS A 10 4.94 -12.31 16.74
C LYS A 10 3.97 -12.30 15.57
N PHE A 11 4.39 -11.70 14.45
CA PHE A 11 3.53 -11.38 13.32
C PHE A 11 4.04 -11.97 12.01
N GLN A 12 3.18 -11.91 10.99
CA GLN A 12 3.49 -12.26 9.61
C GLN A 12 3.17 -11.01 8.80
N GLN A 13 4.11 -10.57 7.95
CA GLN A 13 3.86 -9.49 7.01
C GLN A 13 2.79 -9.93 6.00
N LEU A 14 1.84 -9.04 5.74
CA LEU A 14 0.90 -9.11 4.61
C LEU A 14 1.29 -7.98 3.66
N GLY A 15 1.54 -8.30 2.40
CA GLY A 15 2.15 -7.36 1.46
C GLY A 15 3.68 -7.34 1.51
N GLY A 16 4.26 -6.59 0.57
CA GLY A 16 5.69 -6.32 0.52
C GLY A 16 6.09 -5.29 1.58
N TRP A 17 6.96 -5.69 2.51
CA TRP A 17 7.47 -4.79 3.55
C TRP A 17 8.99 -4.79 3.60
N LEU A 18 9.57 -3.60 3.74
CA LEU A 18 10.96 -3.46 4.15
C LEU A 18 11.08 -3.73 5.66
N ASP A 19 11.82 -4.76 6.06
CA ASP A 19 11.94 -5.18 7.48
C ASP A 19 12.38 -4.04 8.40
N GLN A 20 13.27 -3.16 7.92
CA GLN A 20 13.79 -2.02 8.65
C GLN A 20 12.72 -0.96 8.94
N ALA A 21 11.72 -0.84 8.07
CA ALA A 21 10.60 0.10 8.26
C ALA A 21 9.70 -0.32 9.43
N LEU A 22 9.82 -1.56 9.91
CA LEU A 22 9.03 -2.06 11.03
C LEU A 22 9.53 -1.58 12.39
N ILE A 23 10.76 -1.09 12.51
CA ILE A 23 11.38 -0.87 13.84
C ILE A 23 10.84 0.42 14.47
N GLY A 24 10.39 0.35 15.73
CA GLY A 24 9.94 1.53 16.50
C GLY A 24 8.60 2.11 16.06
N GLN A 25 7.83 1.36 15.28
CA GLN A 25 6.54 1.80 14.74
C GLN A 25 5.38 1.49 15.69
N ARG A 26 4.32 2.29 15.58
CA ARG A 26 3.06 2.04 16.29
C ARG A 26 2.11 1.24 15.41
N TRP A 27 1.42 0.29 16.02
CA TRP A 27 0.53 -0.64 15.33
C TRP A 27 -0.82 -0.69 16.01
N HIS A 28 -1.88 -0.74 15.21
CA HIS A 28 -3.19 -1.16 15.66
C HIS A 28 -3.33 -2.66 15.48
N ILE A 29 -3.77 -3.35 16.53
CA ILE A 29 -4.20 -4.75 16.47
C ILE A 29 -5.70 -4.76 16.69
N LEU A 30 -6.45 -5.31 15.74
CA LEU A 30 -7.89 -5.49 15.88
C LEU A 30 -8.15 -6.84 16.55
N THR A 31 -8.56 -6.80 17.81
CA THR A 31 -8.88 -8.02 18.57
C THR A 31 -10.40 -8.16 18.71
N LYS A 32 -10.85 -9.32 19.21
CA LYS A 32 -12.27 -9.53 19.57
C LYS A 32 -12.81 -8.56 20.62
N LYS A 33 -11.93 -7.86 21.35
CA LYS A 33 -12.30 -6.85 22.36
C LYS A 33 -12.20 -5.42 21.84
N GLY A 34 -11.84 -5.25 20.57
CA GLY A 34 -11.66 -3.96 19.94
C GLY A 34 -10.21 -3.69 19.56
N LYS A 35 -9.96 -2.44 19.16
CA LYS A 35 -8.67 -2.01 18.65
C LYS A 35 -7.74 -1.63 19.80
N ILE A 36 -6.55 -2.23 19.84
CA ILE A 36 -5.49 -1.88 20.79
C ILE A 36 -4.29 -1.28 20.05
N ILE A 37 -3.36 -0.70 20.81
CA ILE A 37 -2.08 -0.19 20.28
C ILE A 37 -0.96 -1.10 20.76
N GLY A 38 -0.02 -1.39 19.87
CA GLY A 38 1.28 -1.95 20.20
C GLY A 38 2.41 -1.14 19.57
N VAL A 39 3.63 -1.37 20.05
CA VAL A 39 4.85 -0.77 19.50
C VAL A 39 5.82 -1.88 19.11
N SER A 40 6.37 -1.80 17.90
CA SER A 40 7.36 -2.76 17.44
C SER A 40 8.75 -2.43 17.98
N GLY A 41 9.45 -3.47 18.41
CA GLY A 41 10.78 -3.37 19.00
C GLY A 41 11.71 -4.47 18.50
N ILE A 42 12.98 -4.28 18.82
CA ILE A 42 14.09 -5.20 18.55
C ILE A 42 14.88 -5.41 19.83
N LYS A 43 15.75 -6.42 19.86
CA LYS A 43 16.82 -6.50 20.89
C LYS A 43 17.62 -5.19 20.86
N THR A 44 17.86 -4.57 22.03
CA THR A 44 18.52 -3.24 22.05
C THR A 44 19.96 -3.32 21.53
N PRO A 45 20.41 -2.37 20.69
CA PRO A 45 21.79 -2.33 20.21
C PRO A 45 22.84 -2.29 21.33
N HIS A 46 22.51 -1.76 22.51
CA HIS A 46 23.45 -1.66 23.64
C HIS A 46 23.93 -3.02 24.15
N VAL A 47 23.15 -4.09 23.95
CA VAL A 47 23.49 -5.46 24.40
C VAL A 47 23.76 -6.42 23.24
N MET A 48 23.79 -5.90 22.01
CA MET A 48 24.17 -6.66 20.83
C MET A 48 25.69 -6.77 20.71
N SER A 49 26.18 -7.92 20.26
CA SER A 49 27.57 -8.08 19.83
C SER A 49 27.89 -7.18 18.63
N VAL A 50 29.18 -6.99 18.35
CA VAL A 50 29.64 -6.19 17.21
C VAL A 50 29.14 -6.80 15.89
N GLU A 51 29.07 -8.13 15.82
CA GLU A 51 28.63 -8.91 14.69
C GLU A 51 27.12 -8.85 14.50
N GLU A 52 26.34 -8.89 15.59
CA GLU A 52 24.88 -8.70 15.54
C GLU A 52 24.53 -7.32 15.00
N LYS A 53 25.24 -6.27 15.42
CA LYS A 53 25.03 -4.88 14.96
C LYS A 53 25.25 -4.68 13.46
N LYS A 54 26.08 -5.52 12.82
CA LYS A 54 26.37 -5.42 11.39
C LYS A 54 25.32 -6.11 10.51
N LYS A 55 24.45 -6.94 11.10
CA LYS A 55 23.44 -7.69 10.36
C LYS A 55 22.20 -6.83 10.10
N ILE A 56 21.58 -7.06 8.95
CA ILE A 56 20.23 -6.55 8.69
C ILE A 56 19.27 -7.27 9.63
N ILE A 57 18.51 -6.50 10.39
CA ILE A 57 17.45 -7.01 11.26
C ILE A 57 16.32 -7.52 10.38
N LYS A 58 15.91 -8.76 10.60
CA LYS A 58 14.80 -9.40 9.88
C LYS A 58 13.50 -9.26 10.66
N SER A 59 12.36 -9.35 9.98
CA SER A 59 11.05 -9.27 10.62
C SER A 59 10.84 -10.32 11.73
N ASP A 60 11.47 -11.48 11.63
CA ASP A 60 11.44 -12.52 12.68
C ASP A 60 12.11 -12.07 14.00
N ASP A 61 13.08 -11.16 13.93
CA ASP A 61 13.74 -10.56 15.10
C ASP A 61 12.93 -9.41 15.73
N VAL A 62 11.92 -8.90 15.00
CA VAL A 62 11.02 -7.86 15.47
C VAL A 62 9.91 -8.51 16.33
N PHE A 63 9.49 -7.81 17.37
CA PHE A 63 8.31 -8.16 18.16
C PHE A 63 7.42 -6.93 18.31
N ILE A 64 6.13 -7.14 18.59
CA ILE A 64 5.23 -6.05 18.99
C ILE A 64 4.94 -6.19 20.48
N ASP A 65 5.30 -5.16 21.24
CA ASP A 65 4.94 -5.00 22.63
C ASP A 65 3.55 -4.37 22.73
N VAL A 66 2.69 -4.99 23.51
CA VAL A 66 1.30 -4.60 23.76
C VAL A 66 1.05 -4.29 25.23
N GLY A 67 2.11 -4.23 26.05
CA GLY A 67 2.05 -4.02 27.50
C GLY A 67 1.40 -5.19 28.23
N ALA A 68 1.59 -6.42 27.75
CA ALA A 68 1.12 -7.62 28.42
C ALA A 68 2.19 -8.17 29.38
N GLU A 69 1.77 -8.71 30.53
CA GLU A 69 2.68 -9.30 31.51
C GLU A 69 3.18 -10.70 31.10
N ASN A 70 2.38 -11.41 30.33
CA ASN A 70 2.64 -12.75 29.82
C ASN A 70 1.59 -13.10 28.74
N LYS A 71 1.74 -14.27 28.14
CA LYS A 71 0.80 -14.79 27.14
C LYS A 71 -0.67 -14.75 27.60
N LYS A 72 -0.95 -15.25 28.80
CA LYS A 72 -2.32 -15.35 29.33
C LYS A 72 -2.94 -13.96 29.49
N ASP A 73 -2.16 -12.99 29.97
CA ASP A 73 -2.62 -11.61 30.10
C ASP A 73 -2.95 -10.99 28.73
N ALA A 74 -2.08 -11.18 27.72
CA ALA A 74 -2.34 -10.71 26.35
C ALA A 74 -3.65 -11.30 25.77
N GLU A 75 -3.87 -12.61 25.92
CA GLU A 75 -5.04 -13.31 25.39
C GLU A 75 -6.32 -12.95 26.17
N THR A 76 -6.23 -12.83 27.50
CA THR A 76 -7.41 -12.65 28.36
C THR A 76 -7.79 -11.20 28.57
N ARG A 77 -6.83 -10.30 28.85
CA ARG A 77 -7.10 -8.86 29.07
C ARG A 77 -7.30 -8.14 27.74
N LEU A 78 -6.33 -8.26 26.83
CA LEU A 78 -6.33 -7.55 25.54
C LEU A 78 -7.12 -8.26 24.43
N GLY A 79 -7.39 -9.56 24.60
CA GLY A 79 -8.21 -10.33 23.67
C GLY A 79 -7.47 -10.78 22.40
N ILE A 80 -6.14 -10.67 22.38
CA ILE A 80 -5.31 -10.97 21.21
C ILE A 80 -5.41 -12.46 20.87
N PHE A 81 -5.53 -12.77 19.58
CA PHE A 81 -5.54 -14.14 19.08
C PHE A 81 -4.74 -14.29 17.77
N PRO A 82 -4.13 -15.46 17.50
CA PRO A 82 -3.56 -15.76 16.18
C PRO A 82 -4.55 -15.49 15.04
N GLY A 83 -4.15 -14.66 14.08
CA GLY A 83 -4.97 -14.27 12.94
C GLY A 83 -5.56 -12.86 13.04
N ASP A 84 -5.49 -12.22 14.22
CA ASP A 84 -5.87 -10.82 14.39
C ASP A 84 -5.06 -9.92 13.42
N PRO A 85 -5.73 -9.05 12.64
CA PRO A 85 -5.04 -8.20 11.69
C PRO A 85 -4.34 -7.04 12.40
N ILE A 86 -3.18 -6.67 11.84
CA ILE A 86 -2.29 -5.64 12.37
C ILE A 86 -2.10 -4.59 11.27
N ALA A 87 -2.29 -3.32 11.60
CA ALA A 87 -2.13 -2.21 10.65
C ALA A 87 -1.30 -1.07 11.27
N PRO A 88 -0.51 -0.32 10.47
CA PRO A 88 0.22 0.82 10.98
C PRO A 88 -0.71 1.87 11.59
N VAL A 89 -0.24 2.53 12.66
CA VAL A 89 -0.83 3.78 13.14
C VAL A 89 -0.16 4.92 12.40
N SER A 90 -0.93 5.66 11.62
CA SER A 90 -0.50 6.88 10.96
C SER A 90 -1.68 7.83 10.90
N GLN A 91 -1.44 9.08 11.31
CA GLN A 91 -2.41 10.15 11.24
C GLN A 91 -2.38 10.77 9.85
N PHE A 92 -3.54 11.14 9.32
CA PHE A 92 -3.62 11.93 8.11
C PHE A 92 -3.36 13.40 8.45
N GLU A 93 -2.40 14.03 7.79
CA GLU A 93 -2.02 15.42 8.03
C GLU A 93 -1.65 16.10 6.72
N PHE A 94 -1.77 17.43 6.71
CA PHE A 94 -1.18 18.26 5.67
C PHE A 94 0.33 18.34 5.91
N LEU A 95 1.10 18.14 4.86
CA LEU A 95 2.55 18.29 4.91
C LEU A 95 2.92 19.67 4.38
N GLY A 96 3.24 20.58 5.30
CA GLY A 96 3.47 21.98 4.94
C GLY A 96 2.19 22.66 4.43
N ASP A 97 2.36 23.65 3.57
CA ASP A 97 1.31 24.53 3.05
C ASP A 97 1.18 24.47 1.51
N ASN A 98 1.79 23.48 0.87
CA ASN A 98 1.89 23.35 -0.59
C ASN A 98 0.99 22.25 -1.18
N GLY A 99 -0.07 21.86 -0.46
CA GLY A 99 -1.03 20.85 -0.94
C GLY A 99 -0.51 19.40 -0.92
N LEU A 100 0.57 19.13 -0.18
CA LEU A 100 1.03 17.78 0.10
C LEU A 100 0.36 17.22 1.35
N TYR A 101 0.26 15.88 1.40
CA TYR A 101 -0.41 15.17 2.46
C TYR A 101 0.45 13.99 2.92
N ILE A 102 0.41 13.70 4.22
CA ILE A 102 1.01 12.51 4.81
C ILE A 102 -0.08 11.65 5.45
N GLY A 103 0.15 10.34 5.43
CA GLY A 103 -0.81 9.36 5.91
C GLY A 103 -0.32 7.95 5.65
N LYS A 104 -1.24 6.99 5.65
CA LYS A 104 -0.98 5.58 5.30
C LYS A 104 -2.01 5.08 4.32
N ALA A 105 -1.66 3.99 3.62
CA ALA A 105 -2.51 3.35 2.63
C ALA A 105 -2.95 4.35 1.54
N TRP A 106 -1.99 5.14 1.04
CA TRP A 106 -2.18 5.87 -0.22
C TRP A 106 -2.35 4.87 -1.35
N ASP A 107 -1.43 3.92 -1.44
CA ASP A 107 -1.59 2.62 -2.07
C ASP A 107 -2.77 1.84 -1.41
N ASP A 108 -3.71 1.32 -2.20
CA ASP A 108 -4.40 2.14 -3.23
C ASP A 108 -5.71 2.83 -2.80
N ARG A 109 -5.77 3.47 -1.62
CA ARG A 109 -6.97 4.29 -1.32
C ARG A 109 -7.05 5.54 -2.18
N ILE A 110 -5.96 5.97 -2.80
CA ILE A 110 -5.99 7.10 -3.73
C ILE A 110 -6.76 6.75 -5.00
N GLY A 111 -6.58 5.54 -5.56
CA GLY A 111 -7.37 5.06 -6.68
C GLY A 111 -8.85 4.94 -6.33
N LEU A 112 -9.19 4.50 -5.12
CA LEU A 112 -10.58 4.51 -4.63
C LEU A 112 -11.16 5.94 -4.54
N ALA A 113 -10.36 6.92 -4.13
CA ALA A 113 -10.78 8.31 -4.08
C ALA A 113 -11.04 8.87 -5.50
N VAL A 114 -10.15 8.59 -6.45
CA VAL A 114 -10.35 8.94 -7.86
C VAL A 114 -11.61 8.28 -8.43
N MET A 115 -11.80 6.97 -8.21
CA MET A 115 -13.01 6.26 -8.63
C MET A 115 -14.29 6.85 -8.02
N THR A 116 -14.23 7.33 -6.78
CA THR A 116 -15.36 8.00 -6.14
C THR A 116 -15.74 9.28 -6.89
N GLU A 117 -14.77 10.09 -7.31
CA GLU A 117 -15.03 11.31 -8.09
C GLU A 117 -15.49 11.01 -9.52
N VAL A 118 -14.99 9.92 -10.13
CA VAL A 118 -15.54 9.40 -11.40
C VAL A 118 -17.01 9.02 -11.22
N ALA A 119 -17.35 8.26 -10.16
CA ALA A 119 -18.74 7.88 -9.87
C ALA A 119 -19.66 9.10 -9.72
N ARG A 120 -19.18 10.17 -9.08
CA ARG A 120 -19.93 11.42 -8.94
C ARG A 120 -20.15 12.10 -10.27
N SER A 121 -19.10 12.20 -11.09
CA SER A 121 -19.15 12.82 -12.41
C SER A 121 -20.11 12.09 -13.35
N LEU A 122 -20.10 10.75 -13.32
CA LEU A 122 -20.98 9.91 -14.13
C LEU A 122 -22.48 10.10 -13.84
N LYS A 123 -22.86 10.65 -12.68
CA LYS A 123 -24.28 10.96 -12.39
C LYS A 123 -24.84 12.06 -13.30
N SER A 124 -23.98 12.95 -13.79
CA SER A 124 -24.34 14.08 -14.65
C SER A 124 -23.87 13.92 -16.09
N THR A 125 -23.16 12.85 -16.41
CA THR A 125 -22.58 12.61 -17.74
C THR A 125 -23.32 11.49 -18.44
N VAL A 126 -23.87 11.77 -19.62
CA VAL A 126 -24.48 10.74 -20.47
C VAL A 126 -23.36 9.94 -21.12
N ILE A 127 -23.30 8.65 -20.82
CA ILE A 127 -22.34 7.71 -21.40
C ILE A 127 -23.06 6.64 -22.21
N GLN A 128 -22.39 6.14 -23.26
CA GLN A 128 -22.89 5.03 -24.07
C GLN A 128 -22.41 3.67 -23.56
N ASN A 129 -21.41 3.67 -22.68
CA ASN A 129 -20.76 2.49 -22.14
C ASN A 129 -21.35 2.14 -20.77
N LYS A 130 -21.20 0.88 -20.37
CA LYS A 130 -21.43 0.45 -18.98
C LYS A 130 -20.11 0.53 -18.23
N VAL A 131 -20.09 1.31 -17.15
CA VAL A 131 -18.89 1.46 -16.30
C VAL A 131 -19.06 0.63 -15.03
N PHE A 132 -18.05 -0.15 -14.71
CA PHE A 132 -17.92 -0.87 -13.45
C PHE A 132 -16.77 -0.25 -12.67
N LEU A 133 -17.05 0.21 -11.45
CA LEU A 133 -16.03 0.70 -10.53
C LEU A 133 -15.76 -0.41 -9.51
N VAL A 134 -14.54 -0.91 -9.51
CA VAL A 134 -14.16 -2.13 -8.78
C VAL A 134 -13.16 -1.78 -7.70
N SER A 135 -13.56 -1.95 -6.43
CA SER A 135 -12.61 -1.96 -5.31
C SER A 135 -12.15 -3.40 -5.11
N THR A 136 -11.03 -3.75 -5.72
CA THR A 136 -10.40 -5.06 -5.57
C THR A 136 -9.94 -5.28 -4.12
N VAL A 137 -9.65 -6.54 -3.79
CA VAL A 137 -9.11 -6.95 -2.50
C VAL A 137 -7.89 -7.82 -2.73
N GLN A 138 -6.97 -7.87 -1.76
CA GLN A 138 -5.81 -8.76 -1.82
C GLN A 138 -4.90 -8.55 -3.05
N GLU A 139 -4.80 -7.31 -3.55
CA GLU A 139 -3.79 -6.88 -4.53
C GLU A 139 -2.39 -7.18 -3.97
N GLU A 140 -2.10 -6.64 -2.78
CA GLU A 140 -0.83 -6.74 -2.06
C GLU A 140 -0.32 -8.16 -1.78
N VAL A 141 -1.19 -9.17 -1.91
CA VAL A 141 -0.82 -10.59 -1.71
C VAL A 141 -0.94 -11.41 -3.00
N GLY A 142 -0.95 -10.72 -4.15
CA GLY A 142 -0.84 -11.29 -5.49
C GLY A 142 -2.07 -11.06 -6.38
N LEU A 143 -2.56 -9.82 -6.50
CA LEU A 143 -3.56 -9.39 -7.49
C LEU A 143 -4.86 -10.22 -7.48
N ARG A 144 -5.21 -10.81 -6.32
CA ARG A 144 -6.21 -11.90 -6.27
C ARG A 144 -7.62 -11.39 -6.56
N GLY A 145 -7.92 -10.18 -6.10
CA GLY A 145 -9.20 -9.52 -6.30
C GLY A 145 -9.44 -9.16 -7.76
N ALA A 146 -8.42 -8.69 -8.47
CA ALA A 146 -8.53 -8.37 -9.90
C ALA A 146 -8.98 -9.59 -10.71
N GLY A 147 -8.29 -10.73 -10.57
CA GLY A 147 -8.63 -11.94 -11.34
C GLY A 147 -10.09 -12.39 -11.15
N THR A 148 -10.59 -12.40 -9.91
CA THR A 148 -11.98 -12.77 -9.62
C THR A 148 -12.98 -11.73 -10.12
N SER A 149 -12.65 -10.44 -10.03
CA SER A 149 -13.52 -9.35 -10.46
C SER A 149 -13.64 -9.31 -11.98
N SER A 150 -12.52 -9.40 -12.70
CA SER A 150 -12.47 -9.45 -14.16
C SER A 150 -13.22 -10.66 -14.70
N PHE A 151 -13.08 -11.83 -14.08
CA PHE A 151 -13.84 -13.03 -14.48
C PHE A 151 -15.37 -12.84 -14.32
N ALA A 152 -15.81 -12.17 -13.25
CA ALA A 152 -17.23 -11.96 -12.99
C ALA A 152 -17.86 -10.87 -13.86
N ILE A 153 -17.08 -9.84 -14.19
CA ILE A 153 -17.56 -8.67 -14.95
C ILE A 153 -17.44 -8.90 -16.47
N ASP A 154 -16.43 -9.63 -16.91
CA ASP A 154 -16.05 -9.85 -18.31
C ASP A 154 -15.90 -8.51 -19.08
N PRO A 155 -14.97 -7.62 -18.65
CA PRO A 155 -14.88 -6.27 -19.21
C PRO A 155 -14.21 -6.24 -20.59
N ASP A 156 -14.73 -5.39 -21.49
CA ASP A 156 -14.08 -5.11 -22.79
C ASP A 156 -12.78 -4.29 -22.65
N ILE A 157 -12.74 -3.40 -21.65
CA ILE A 157 -11.61 -2.50 -21.34
C ILE A 157 -11.45 -2.43 -19.82
N GLY A 158 -10.23 -2.65 -19.34
CA GLY A 158 -9.80 -2.35 -17.97
C GLY A 158 -9.01 -1.04 -17.91
N ILE A 159 -9.33 -0.19 -16.94
CA ILE A 159 -8.49 0.95 -16.55
C ILE A 159 -8.08 0.71 -15.10
N ASN A 160 -6.82 0.36 -14.91
CA ASN A 160 -6.25 0.27 -13.57
C ASN A 160 -5.89 1.67 -13.08
N ILE A 161 -6.10 1.91 -11.78
CA ILE A 161 -5.61 3.10 -11.11
C ILE A 161 -4.74 2.59 -9.98
N GLU A 162 -3.51 3.09 -9.90
CA GLU A 162 -2.62 2.83 -8.78
C GLU A 162 -1.80 4.09 -8.45
N SER A 163 -1.33 4.17 -7.23
CA SER A 163 -0.16 4.90 -6.81
C SER A 163 1.09 4.41 -7.57
N GLY A 164 2.03 5.31 -7.81
CA GLY A 164 3.34 4.92 -8.32
C GLY A 164 4.43 5.20 -7.31
N VAL A 165 5.68 4.92 -7.71
CA VAL A 165 6.86 5.28 -6.94
C VAL A 165 7.37 6.64 -7.41
N ALA A 166 7.21 7.70 -6.62
CA ALA A 166 7.75 9.02 -6.96
C ALA A 166 9.31 9.03 -7.01
N GLY A 167 9.87 9.69 -8.01
CA GLY A 167 11.31 9.80 -8.31
C GLY A 167 11.96 11.12 -7.89
N ASP A 168 11.34 11.87 -6.98
CA ASP A 168 11.72 13.24 -6.57
C ASP A 168 12.37 13.33 -5.18
N TYR A 169 12.93 12.23 -4.65
CA TYR A 169 13.59 12.20 -3.35
C TYR A 169 15.10 11.90 -3.41
N PRO A 170 15.90 12.26 -2.40
CA PRO A 170 17.34 12.03 -2.42
C PRO A 170 17.72 10.54 -2.54
N GLY A 171 18.61 10.23 -3.48
CA GLY A 171 19.17 8.88 -3.65
C GLY A 171 18.48 8.02 -4.72
N ILE A 172 17.40 8.50 -5.34
CA ILE A 172 16.81 7.88 -6.53
C ILE A 172 17.29 8.56 -7.81
N SER A 173 17.36 7.81 -8.90
CA SER A 173 17.65 8.30 -10.23
C SER A 173 16.43 8.22 -11.15
N LYS A 174 16.43 9.04 -12.21
CA LYS A 174 15.41 8.96 -13.28
C LYS A 174 15.36 7.60 -13.99
N ASN A 175 16.41 6.78 -13.88
CA ASN A 175 16.40 5.43 -14.44
C ASN A 175 15.62 4.42 -13.56
N GLU A 176 15.41 4.76 -12.29
CA GLU A 176 14.70 3.92 -11.32
C GLU A 176 13.22 4.29 -11.22
N SER A 177 12.91 5.60 -11.22
CA SER A 177 11.55 6.10 -11.39
C SER A 177 11.53 7.46 -12.08
N GLN A 178 10.55 7.68 -12.96
CA GLN A 178 10.46 8.88 -13.79
C GLN A 178 9.42 9.89 -13.31
N GLU A 179 8.44 9.47 -12.52
CA GLU A 179 7.33 10.32 -12.08
C GLU A 179 7.71 11.21 -10.90
N GLN A 180 7.06 12.36 -10.79
CA GLN A 180 7.26 13.34 -9.72
C GLN A 180 5.92 13.80 -9.17
N ILE A 181 5.86 14.06 -7.86
CA ILE A 181 4.64 14.52 -7.21
C ILE A 181 4.28 15.91 -7.74
N GLY A 182 3.01 16.10 -8.10
CA GLY A 182 2.49 17.38 -8.59
C GLY A 182 2.70 17.65 -10.08
N CYS A 183 3.34 16.73 -10.83
CA CYS A 183 3.56 16.86 -12.27
C CYS A 183 2.51 16.15 -13.15
N GLY A 184 1.32 15.90 -12.60
CA GLY A 184 0.21 15.23 -13.29
C GLY A 184 0.18 13.71 -13.12
N PRO A 185 -0.92 13.02 -13.51
CA PRO A 185 -1.04 11.58 -13.40
C PRO A 185 -0.06 10.85 -14.33
N THR A 186 0.33 9.65 -13.93
CA THR A 186 1.27 8.80 -14.66
C THR A 186 0.55 7.79 -15.54
N ILE A 187 1.03 7.60 -16.77
CA ILE A 187 0.73 6.43 -17.59
C ILE A 187 1.90 5.44 -17.46
N PHE A 188 1.62 4.26 -16.91
CA PHE A 188 2.58 3.17 -16.87
C PHE A 188 2.80 2.61 -18.28
N LEU A 189 4.05 2.63 -18.73
CA LEU A 189 4.45 2.10 -20.04
C LEU A 189 4.90 0.64 -19.95
N HIS A 190 5.23 0.17 -18.75
CA HIS A 190 5.63 -1.19 -18.43
C HIS A 190 5.70 -1.36 -16.90
N ASP A 191 5.14 -2.46 -16.41
CA ASP A 191 5.44 -3.05 -15.10
C ASP A 191 5.79 -4.54 -15.26
N SER A 192 6.01 -5.27 -14.16
CA SER A 192 6.48 -6.67 -14.22
C SER A 192 5.40 -7.66 -14.68
N MET A 193 4.14 -7.24 -14.68
CA MET A 193 2.96 -8.07 -14.92
C MET A 193 2.19 -7.62 -16.16
N MET A 194 2.25 -6.35 -16.57
CA MET A 194 1.50 -5.82 -17.71
C MET A 194 2.37 -5.02 -18.71
N LEU A 195 2.10 -5.26 -19.99
CA LEU A 195 2.42 -4.33 -21.09
C LEU A 195 1.12 -3.69 -21.56
N PRO A 196 0.96 -2.35 -21.47
CA PRO A 196 -0.30 -1.71 -21.77
C PRO A 196 -0.65 -1.84 -23.26
N ASN A 197 -1.93 -1.93 -23.55
CA ASN A 197 -2.40 -1.86 -24.93
C ASN A 197 -2.05 -0.49 -25.53
N LEU A 198 -1.27 -0.49 -26.63
CA LEU A 198 -0.76 0.75 -27.23
C LEU A 198 -1.89 1.67 -27.73
N LYS A 199 -3.02 1.13 -28.21
CA LYS A 199 -4.15 1.94 -28.67
C LYS A 199 -4.86 2.63 -27.51
N LEU A 200 -5.05 1.92 -26.39
CA LEU A 200 -5.65 2.51 -25.19
C LEU A 200 -4.72 3.57 -24.57
N ARG A 201 -3.42 3.31 -24.53
CA ARG A 201 -2.40 4.29 -24.13
C ARG A 201 -2.46 5.55 -25.00
N ASP A 202 -2.45 5.38 -26.32
CA ASP A 202 -2.44 6.51 -27.25
C ASP A 202 -3.74 7.33 -27.16
N LEU A 203 -4.87 6.67 -26.90
CA LEU A 203 -6.15 7.33 -26.60
C LEU A 203 -6.07 8.15 -25.31
N ALA A 204 -5.49 7.61 -24.23
CA ALA A 204 -5.31 8.36 -22.98
C ALA A 204 -4.41 9.59 -23.18
N ILE A 205 -3.32 9.45 -23.95
CA ILE A 205 -2.43 10.55 -24.32
C ILE A 205 -3.15 11.61 -25.15
N SER A 206 -3.99 11.22 -26.11
CA SER A 206 -4.73 12.19 -26.94
C SER A 206 -5.76 12.96 -26.12
N ILE A 207 -6.49 12.28 -25.23
CA ILE A 207 -7.46 12.91 -24.32
C ILE A 207 -6.75 13.90 -23.39
N ALA A 208 -5.60 13.53 -22.81
CA ALA A 208 -4.84 14.45 -21.96
C ALA A 208 -4.42 15.72 -22.70
N LYS A 209 -4.00 15.61 -23.97
CA LYS A 209 -3.67 16.77 -24.82
C LYS A 209 -4.88 17.65 -25.10
N GLU A 210 -6.03 17.06 -25.42
CA GLU A 210 -7.28 17.78 -25.64
C GLU A 210 -7.73 18.55 -24.39
N LEU A 211 -7.52 17.96 -23.21
CA LEU A 211 -7.83 18.56 -21.92
C LEU A 211 -6.75 19.54 -21.41
N GLN A 212 -5.64 19.71 -22.14
CA GLN A 212 -4.48 20.49 -21.71
C GLN A 212 -3.97 20.05 -20.33
N MET A 213 -4.02 18.75 -20.05
CA MET A 213 -3.61 18.15 -18.80
C MET A 213 -2.18 17.60 -18.93
N ASP A 214 -1.31 18.01 -18.01
CA ASP A 214 0.02 17.41 -17.90
C ASP A 214 -0.09 15.95 -17.47
N ILE A 215 0.69 15.09 -18.12
CA ILE A 215 0.82 13.68 -17.80
C ILE A 215 2.28 13.27 -17.77
N GLN A 216 2.56 12.21 -17.04
CA GLN A 216 3.88 11.62 -16.92
C GLN A 216 3.90 10.20 -17.48
N PHE A 217 5.09 9.66 -17.64
CA PHE A 217 5.30 8.27 -18.05
C PHE A 217 6.21 7.59 -17.05
N ASN A 218 5.95 6.34 -16.73
CA ASN A 218 6.80 5.57 -15.85
C ASN A 218 6.99 4.13 -16.35
N VAL A 219 8.17 3.58 -16.06
CA VAL A 219 8.56 2.20 -16.31
C VAL A 219 9.18 1.68 -15.03
N LEU A 220 8.47 0.78 -14.34
CA LEU A 220 8.94 0.19 -13.10
C LEU A 220 9.30 -1.28 -13.30
N LYS A 221 10.44 -1.68 -12.74
CA LYS A 221 10.86 -3.08 -12.63
C LYS A 221 10.57 -3.57 -11.22
N GLY A 222 9.93 -4.72 -11.06
CA GLY A 222 9.57 -5.28 -9.75
C GLY A 222 8.29 -4.71 -9.15
N TYR A 223 7.52 -3.97 -9.95
CA TYR A 223 6.19 -3.48 -9.62
C TYR A 223 5.14 -4.32 -10.36
N GLY A 224 3.94 -4.48 -9.82
CA GLY A 224 2.84 -5.18 -10.45
C GLY A 224 1.53 -4.62 -9.91
N GLU A 225 0.51 -4.57 -10.76
CA GLU A 225 -0.74 -3.91 -10.46
C GLU A 225 -1.93 -4.72 -10.99
N ASP A 226 -3.13 -4.41 -10.53
CA ASP A 226 -4.38 -5.13 -10.85
C ASP A 226 -4.76 -5.09 -12.36
N GLY A 227 -4.03 -4.32 -13.18
CA GLY A 227 -4.23 -4.25 -14.63
C GLY A 227 -3.77 -5.48 -15.42
N ALA A 228 -2.95 -6.36 -14.83
CA ALA A 228 -2.38 -7.55 -15.47
C ALA A 228 -3.39 -8.70 -15.65
#